data_AF-A0A926APJ3-F1
#
_entry.id   AF-A0A926APJ3-F1
#
_cell.length_a   1.000
_cell.length_b   1.000
_cell.length_c   1.000
_cell.angle_alpha   90.00
_cell.angle_beta   90.00
_cell.angle_gamma   90.00
#
_symmetry.space_group_name_H-M   'P 1'
#
loop_
_entity.id
_entity.type
_entity.pdbx_description
1 polymer ?
#
loop_
_entity_poly.entity_id
_entity_poly.type
_entity_poly.pdbx_seq_one_letter_code
_entity_poly.pdbx_strand_id
1 'polypeptide(L)'
;MPCFDSRILDLCQHPHEGVRERALIAASENTHPAIREFALSRLSNGLSDHRIAGLFIKNFQPGDAQLLLDAVVVPEDEDENHGLWMELRKVLEANPQCDDQRLAIVAYALTPCASCRHGAAKLLVERHAAPVWLIAECQHDCEADTQVLSRDAGKHRENSASRDEAT
;
A
#
# COMPACT_ATOMS: atom_id res chain seq x y z
N MET A 1 -13.35 25.64 10.28
CA MET A 1 -12.90 24.61 9.33
C MET A 1 -13.89 24.54 8.18
N PRO A 2 -13.44 24.48 6.92
CA PRO A 2 -14.34 24.14 5.81
C PRO A 2 -14.89 22.72 6.00
N CYS A 3 -16.16 22.52 5.64
CA CYS A 3 -16.79 21.21 5.61
C CYS A 3 -16.43 20.48 4.30
N PHE A 4 -16.46 19.14 4.32
CA PHE A 4 -16.31 18.35 3.11
C PHE A 4 -17.46 18.66 2.14
N ASP A 5 -17.12 18.98 0.90
CA ASP A 5 -18.08 19.24 -0.17
C ASP A 5 -18.15 18.03 -1.11
N SER A 6 -19.29 17.33 -1.08
CA SER A 6 -19.48 16.09 -1.84
C SER A 6 -19.40 16.28 -3.36
N ARG A 7 -19.51 17.52 -3.86
CA ARG A 7 -19.32 17.83 -5.30
C ARG A 7 -17.93 17.46 -5.82
N ILE A 8 -16.94 17.29 -4.93
CA ILE A 8 -15.62 16.78 -5.32
C ILE A 8 -15.70 15.36 -5.91
N LEU A 9 -16.68 14.55 -5.48
CA LEU A 9 -16.89 13.19 -6.00
C LEU A 9 -17.46 13.20 -7.42
N ASP A 10 -18.20 14.25 -7.79
CA ASP A 10 -18.62 14.46 -9.18
C ASP A 10 -17.41 14.77 -10.07
N LEU A 11 -16.46 15.57 -9.55
CA LEU A 11 -15.21 15.89 -10.25
C LEU A 11 -14.29 14.66 -10.39
N CYS A 12 -14.34 13.71 -9.46
CA CYS A 12 -13.64 12.43 -9.57
C CYS A 12 -14.15 11.55 -10.73
N GLN A 13 -15.25 11.92 -11.36
CA GLN A 13 -15.83 11.23 -12.52
C GLN A 13 -15.79 12.10 -13.78
N HIS A 14 -15.11 13.24 -13.73
CA HIS A 14 -15.06 14.18 -14.83
C HIS A 14 -14.37 13.55 -16.06
N PRO A 15 -14.86 13.80 -17.30
CA PRO A 15 -14.30 13.21 -18.51
C PRO A 15 -12.86 13.66 -18.79
N HIS A 16 -12.51 14.88 -18.40
CA HIS A 16 -11.14 15.39 -18.52
C HIS A 16 -10.24 14.79 -17.43
N GLU A 17 -9.21 14.05 -17.84
CA GLU A 17 -8.27 13.36 -16.97
C GLU A 17 -7.63 14.26 -15.90
N GLY A 18 -7.04 15.39 -16.30
CA GLY A 18 -6.41 16.29 -15.33
C GLY A 18 -7.36 16.89 -14.27
N VAL A 19 -8.68 16.95 -14.56
CA VAL A 19 -9.68 17.37 -13.56
C VAL A 19 -9.94 16.22 -12.59
N ARG A 20 -10.15 15.01 -13.13
CA ARG A 20 -10.36 13.80 -12.35
C ARG A 20 -9.19 13.53 -11.42
N GLU A 21 -7.96 13.59 -11.91
CA GLU A 21 -6.74 13.38 -11.15
C GLU A 21 -6.66 14.34 -9.95
N ARG A 22 -6.81 15.65 -10.19
CA ARG A 22 -6.76 16.66 -9.12
C ARG A 22 -7.90 16.49 -8.12
N ALA A 23 -9.07 16.07 -8.57
CA ALA A 23 -10.20 15.79 -7.70
C ALA A 23 -9.93 14.58 -6.80
N LEU A 24 -9.34 13.50 -7.33
CA LEU A 24 -8.95 12.32 -6.55
C LEU A 24 -7.90 12.65 -5.49
N ILE A 25 -6.87 13.42 -5.87
CA ILE A 25 -5.83 13.90 -4.92
C ILE A 25 -6.46 14.77 -3.83
N ALA A 26 -7.33 15.71 -4.19
CA ALA A 26 -7.98 16.55 -3.20
C ALA A 26 -8.96 15.76 -2.31
N ALA A 27 -9.62 14.74 -2.86
CA ALA A 27 -10.51 13.86 -2.09
C ALA A 27 -9.74 12.97 -1.11
N SER A 28 -8.58 12.42 -1.48
CA SER A 28 -7.77 11.55 -0.60
C SER A 28 -7.27 12.28 0.66
N GLU A 29 -7.18 13.61 0.62
CA GLU A 29 -6.82 14.43 1.77
C GLU A 29 -7.93 14.57 2.82
N ASN A 30 -9.13 14.04 2.57
CA ASN A 30 -10.30 14.16 3.43
C ASN A 30 -10.74 12.81 4.02
N THR A 31 -11.25 12.85 5.26
CA THR A 31 -11.94 11.71 5.89
C THR A 31 -13.45 11.94 5.82
N HIS A 32 -14.17 11.13 5.05
CA HIS A 32 -15.62 11.22 4.93
C HIS A 32 -16.22 9.90 4.43
N PRO A 33 -17.35 9.41 5.00
CA PRO A 33 -17.97 8.14 4.59
C PRO A 33 -18.26 8.03 3.08
N ALA A 34 -18.73 9.12 2.47
CA ALA A 34 -19.00 9.17 1.03
C ALA A 34 -17.75 8.95 0.15
N ILE A 35 -16.54 9.29 0.63
CA ILE A 35 -15.29 9.01 -0.10
C ILE A 35 -15.05 7.49 -0.12
N ARG A 36 -15.26 6.82 1.01
CA ARG A 36 -15.13 5.37 1.09
C ARG A 36 -16.16 4.66 0.22
N GLU A 37 -17.42 5.07 0.29
CA GLU A 37 -18.49 4.52 -0.55
C GLU A 37 -18.17 4.68 -2.04
N PHE A 38 -17.69 5.87 -2.43
CA PHE A 38 -17.20 6.13 -3.78
C PHE A 38 -16.05 5.19 -4.13
N ALA A 39 -14.98 5.13 -3.31
CA ALA A 39 -13.81 4.30 -3.58
C ALA A 39 -14.17 2.82 -3.75
N LEU A 40 -15.01 2.27 -2.87
CA LEU A 40 -15.51 0.89 -2.98
C LEU A 40 -16.29 0.63 -4.28
N SER A 41 -17.14 1.58 -4.70
CA SER A 41 -17.89 1.45 -5.95
C SER A 41 -16.96 1.39 -7.19
N ARG A 42 -15.73 1.90 -7.07
CA ARG A 42 -14.72 1.87 -8.14
C ARG A 42 -13.91 0.59 -8.17
N LEU A 43 -13.90 -0.21 -7.10
CA LEU A 43 -13.18 -1.49 -7.06
C LEU A 43 -13.88 -2.61 -7.84
N SER A 44 -15.19 -2.50 -8.10
CA SER A 44 -15.99 -3.60 -8.66
C SER A 44 -15.58 -4.05 -10.07
N ASN A 45 -14.85 -3.20 -10.81
CA ASN A 45 -14.37 -3.48 -12.17
C ASN A 45 -12.84 -3.64 -12.22
N GLY A 46 -12.21 -3.92 -11.07
CA GLY A 46 -10.77 -3.84 -10.91
C GLY A 46 -10.29 -2.40 -10.73
N LEU A 47 -9.10 -2.24 -10.19
CA LEU A 47 -8.47 -0.97 -9.89
C LEU A 47 -7.88 -0.35 -11.16
N SER A 48 -8.76 0.20 -12.01
CA SER A 48 -8.37 0.79 -13.31
C SER A 48 -7.57 2.09 -13.22
N ASP A 49 -7.64 2.76 -12.07
CA ASP A 49 -6.93 4.01 -11.79
C ASP A 49 -6.31 3.89 -10.39
N HIS A 50 -4.98 3.85 -10.32
CA HIS A 50 -4.26 3.63 -9.06
C HIS A 50 -4.58 4.71 -8.00
N ARG A 51 -4.98 5.92 -8.41
CA ARG A 51 -5.34 7.01 -7.51
C ARG A 51 -6.61 6.71 -6.69
N ILE A 52 -7.43 5.76 -7.12
CA ILE A 52 -8.56 5.26 -6.32
C ILE A 52 -8.06 4.59 -5.03
N ALA A 53 -6.94 3.87 -5.07
CA ALA A 53 -6.35 3.28 -3.86
C ALA A 53 -5.98 4.37 -2.84
N GLY A 54 -5.50 5.52 -3.32
CA GLY A 54 -5.17 6.68 -2.48
C GLY A 54 -6.35 7.19 -1.62
N LEU A 55 -7.60 6.98 -2.05
CA LEU A 55 -8.78 7.37 -1.27
C LEU A 55 -8.91 6.58 0.04
N PHE A 56 -8.33 5.38 0.11
CA PHE A 56 -8.32 4.55 1.31
C PHE A 56 -7.31 5.05 2.35
N ILE A 57 -6.30 5.87 2.01
CA ILE A 57 -5.26 6.30 2.95
C ILE A 57 -5.85 6.83 4.27
N LYS A 58 -6.86 7.71 4.20
CA LYS A 58 -7.56 8.30 5.37
C LYS A 58 -8.93 7.69 5.66
N ASN A 59 -9.38 6.72 4.84
CA ASN A 59 -10.73 6.15 4.90
C ASN A 59 -10.73 4.61 4.97
N PHE A 60 -9.59 3.99 5.24
CA PHE A 60 -9.42 2.54 5.33
C PHE A 60 -10.16 1.96 6.53
N GLN A 61 -10.73 0.77 6.34
CA GLN A 61 -11.37 -0.04 7.38
C GLN A 61 -10.85 -1.49 7.35
N PRO A 62 -10.95 -2.24 8.46
CA PRO A 62 -10.62 -3.66 8.48
C PRO A 62 -11.32 -4.43 7.36
N GLY A 63 -10.57 -5.25 6.63
CA GLY A 63 -11.03 -5.98 5.45
C GLY A 63 -10.75 -5.28 4.12
N ASP A 64 -10.47 -3.97 4.10
CA ASP A 64 -10.21 -3.24 2.85
C ASP A 64 -8.92 -3.70 2.16
N ALA A 65 -7.94 -4.24 2.89
CA ALA A 65 -6.72 -4.80 2.30
C ALA A 65 -7.00 -5.98 1.35
N GLN A 66 -7.94 -6.87 1.72
CA GLN A 66 -8.35 -7.98 0.86
C GLN A 66 -9.10 -7.47 -0.37
N LEU A 67 -9.99 -6.47 -0.20
CA LEU A 67 -10.71 -5.86 -1.31
C LEU A 67 -9.78 -5.19 -2.31
N LEU A 68 -8.77 -4.46 -1.82
CA LEU A 68 -7.74 -3.86 -2.65
C LEU A 68 -6.96 -4.94 -3.39
N LEU A 69 -6.51 -5.99 -2.68
CA LEU A 69 -5.77 -7.10 -3.28
C LEU A 69 -6.56 -7.81 -4.39
N ASP A 70 -7.85 -8.08 -4.17
CA ASP A 70 -8.72 -8.73 -5.16
C ASP A 70 -9.01 -7.84 -6.37
N ALA A 71 -8.98 -6.52 -6.19
CA ALA A 71 -9.20 -5.55 -7.26
C ALA A 71 -7.92 -5.23 -8.06
N VAL A 72 -6.73 -5.62 -7.61
CA VAL A 72 -5.48 -5.31 -8.32
C VAL A 72 -5.48 -5.95 -9.71
N VAL A 73 -5.29 -5.11 -10.72
CA VAL A 73 -4.91 -5.50 -12.08
C VAL A 73 -3.57 -4.83 -12.35
N VAL A 74 -2.51 -5.63 -12.53
CA VAL A 74 -1.15 -5.11 -12.73
C VAL A 74 -1.08 -4.44 -14.11
N PRO A 75 -0.80 -3.12 -14.19
CA PRO A 75 -0.65 -2.43 -15.47
C PRO A 75 0.55 -2.95 -16.25
N GLU A 76 0.44 -2.99 -17.58
CA GLU A 76 1.57 -3.27 -18.47
C GLU A 76 2.55 -2.08 -18.54
N ASP A 77 2.02 -0.86 -18.42
CA ASP A 77 2.83 0.36 -18.39
C ASP A 77 3.58 0.48 -17.06
N GLU A 78 4.89 0.75 -17.14
CA GLU A 78 5.78 0.75 -15.98
C GLU A 78 5.50 1.92 -15.03
N ASP A 79 5.14 3.10 -15.55
CA ASP A 79 4.82 4.28 -14.74
C ASP A 79 3.49 4.09 -14.00
N GLU A 80 2.48 3.53 -14.65
CA GLU A 80 1.21 3.17 -14.02
C GLU A 80 1.38 2.05 -12.98
N ASN A 81 2.20 1.04 -13.27
CA ASN A 81 2.54 -0.03 -12.33
C ASN A 81 3.30 0.53 -11.10
N HIS A 82 4.22 1.47 -11.32
CA HIS A 82 4.91 2.19 -10.25
C HIS A 82 3.92 2.98 -9.38
N GLY A 83 3.00 3.74 -10.00
CA GLY A 83 1.96 4.50 -9.32
C GLY A 83 1.05 3.60 -8.46
N LEU A 84 0.63 2.45 -8.99
CA LEU A 84 -0.17 1.45 -8.28
C LEU A 84 0.47 0.98 -6.98
N TRP A 85 1.68 0.44 -7.05
CA TRP A 85 2.33 -0.12 -5.85
C TRP A 85 2.73 0.98 -4.87
N MET A 86 3.05 2.18 -5.36
CA MET A 86 3.31 3.32 -4.50
C MET A 86 2.06 3.71 -3.68
N GLU A 87 0.89 3.82 -4.31
CA GLU A 87 -0.35 4.18 -3.61
C GLU A 87 -0.78 3.09 -2.63
N LEU A 88 -0.72 1.81 -3.02
CA LEU A 88 -1.06 0.70 -2.12
C LEU A 88 -0.13 0.63 -0.90
N ARG A 89 1.18 0.89 -1.09
CA ARG A 89 2.13 1.00 0.03
C ARG A 89 1.74 2.15 0.96
N LYS A 90 1.43 3.34 0.43
CA LYS A 90 0.99 4.49 1.25
C LYS A 90 -0.27 4.19 2.05
N VAL A 91 -1.23 3.47 1.48
CA VAL A 91 -2.43 3.02 2.19
C VAL A 91 -2.02 2.16 3.39
N LEU A 92 -1.13 1.19 3.21
CA LEU A 92 -0.69 0.34 4.31
C LEU A 92 0.11 1.13 5.35
N GLU A 93 1.03 2.00 4.94
CA GLU A 93 1.83 2.83 5.86
C GLU A 93 0.96 3.73 6.75
N ALA A 94 -0.09 4.34 6.18
CA ALA A 94 -1.04 5.15 6.94
C ALA A 94 -1.95 4.33 7.86
N ASN A 95 -2.04 3.02 7.65
CA ASN A 95 -2.95 2.11 8.34
C ASN A 95 -2.20 0.93 9.00
N PRO A 96 -1.43 1.18 10.08
CA PRO A 96 -0.66 0.15 10.77
C PRO A 96 -1.52 -0.92 11.45
N GLN A 97 -2.81 -0.64 11.68
CA GLN A 97 -3.79 -1.59 12.20
C GLN A 97 -4.18 -2.68 11.18
N CYS A 98 -3.76 -2.56 9.92
CA CYS A 98 -3.97 -3.60 8.92
C CYS A 98 -3.18 -4.85 9.27
N ASP A 99 -3.90 -5.91 9.65
CA ASP A 99 -3.36 -7.22 10.02
C ASP A 99 -2.99 -8.07 8.79
N ASP A 100 -3.64 -7.85 7.65
CA ASP A 100 -3.33 -8.54 6.40
C ASP A 100 -2.06 -8.00 5.73
N GLN A 101 -1.03 -8.82 5.66
CA GLN A 101 0.27 -8.47 5.08
C GLN A 101 0.43 -8.96 3.64
N ARG A 102 -0.54 -9.69 3.09
CA ARG A 102 -0.46 -10.24 1.73
C ARG A 102 -0.31 -9.13 0.70
N LEU A 103 -1.02 -8.01 0.87
CA LEU A 103 -0.90 -6.86 -0.02
C LEU A 103 0.53 -6.28 -0.02
N ALA A 104 1.19 -6.22 1.14
CA ALA A 104 2.59 -5.76 1.22
C ALA A 104 3.56 -6.78 0.59
N ILE A 105 3.34 -8.08 0.78
CA ILE A 105 4.15 -9.14 0.17
C ILE A 105 4.02 -9.09 -1.37
N VAL A 106 2.81 -8.94 -1.87
CA VAL A 106 2.55 -8.81 -3.31
C VAL A 106 3.18 -7.54 -3.86
N ALA A 107 3.07 -6.41 -3.14
CA ALA A 107 3.73 -5.17 -3.53
C ALA A 107 5.26 -5.30 -3.62
N TYR A 108 5.89 -6.03 -2.69
CA TYR A 108 7.32 -6.33 -2.77
C TYR A 108 7.67 -7.14 -4.03
N ALA A 109 6.88 -8.19 -4.31
CA ALA A 109 7.15 -9.11 -5.41
C ALA A 109 6.93 -8.50 -6.81
N LEU A 110 6.00 -7.56 -6.94
CA LEU A 110 5.54 -7.05 -8.24
C LEU A 110 5.98 -5.62 -8.57
N THR A 111 6.57 -4.89 -7.61
CA THR A 111 7.06 -3.54 -7.89
C THR A 111 8.33 -3.56 -8.75
N PRO A 112 8.39 -2.78 -9.85
CA PRO A 112 9.56 -2.75 -10.73
C PRO A 112 10.74 -1.96 -10.12
N CYS A 113 10.46 -1.10 -9.14
CA CYS A 113 11.42 -0.13 -8.62
C CYS A 113 12.09 -0.61 -7.32
N ALA A 114 13.42 -0.55 -7.27
CA ALA A 114 14.19 -0.95 -6.09
C ALA A 114 13.82 -0.16 -4.82
N SER A 115 13.56 1.15 -4.95
CA SER A 115 13.15 1.99 -3.80
C SER A 115 11.71 1.68 -3.34
N CYS A 116 10.79 1.36 -4.26
CA CYS A 116 9.46 0.89 -3.89
C CYS A 116 9.51 -0.48 -3.20
N ARG A 117 10.38 -1.37 -3.68
CA ARG A 117 10.63 -2.69 -3.07
C ARG A 117 11.20 -2.54 -1.67
N HIS A 118 12.16 -1.64 -1.48
CA HIS A 118 12.67 -1.26 -0.16
C HIS A 118 11.54 -0.85 0.78
N GLY A 119 10.65 0.04 0.33
CA GLY A 119 9.51 0.49 1.13
C GLY A 119 8.59 -0.66 1.57
N ALA A 120 8.27 -1.59 0.67
CA ALA A 120 7.46 -2.76 1.02
C ALA A 120 8.19 -3.72 1.99
N ALA A 121 9.49 -3.97 1.78
CA ALA A 121 10.31 -4.78 2.66
C ALA A 121 10.41 -4.18 4.06
N LYS A 122 10.66 -2.87 4.14
CA LYS A 122 10.73 -2.11 5.39
C LYS A 122 9.43 -2.22 6.17
N LEU A 123 8.29 -1.98 5.51
CA LEU A 123 6.96 -2.12 6.10
C LEU A 123 6.76 -3.51 6.72
N LEU A 124 7.13 -4.56 6.00
CA LEU A 124 6.99 -5.94 6.47
C LEU A 124 7.94 -6.28 7.64
N VAL A 125 9.16 -5.75 7.62
CA VAL A 125 10.14 -5.94 8.70
C VAL A 125 9.70 -5.23 9.97
N GLU A 126 9.27 -3.97 9.87
CA GLU A 126 8.79 -3.16 10.99
C GLU A 126 7.54 -3.75 11.64
N ARG A 127 6.70 -4.42 10.84
CA ARG A 127 5.52 -5.15 11.33
C ARG A 127 5.83 -6.55 11.84
N HIS A 128 7.09 -6.97 11.85
CA HIS A 128 7.52 -8.32 12.20
C HIS A 128 6.81 -9.43 11.39
N ALA A 129 6.44 -9.12 10.15
CA ALA A 129 5.66 -10.00 9.28
C ALA A 129 6.36 -10.39 7.98
N ALA A 130 7.60 -9.93 7.79
CA ALA A 130 8.41 -10.30 6.62
C ALA A 130 8.66 -11.83 6.57
N PRO A 131 8.27 -12.51 5.47
CA PRO A 131 8.61 -13.90 5.26
C PRO A 131 10.13 -14.13 5.23
N VAL A 132 10.57 -15.33 5.64
CA VAL A 132 12.00 -15.67 5.67
C VAL A 132 12.65 -15.55 4.28
N TRP A 133 11.96 -15.98 3.24
CA TRP A 133 12.47 -15.90 1.87
C TRP A 133 12.69 -14.45 1.42
N LEU A 134 11.81 -13.52 1.82
CA LEU A 134 11.90 -12.10 1.47
C LEU A 134 13.12 -11.47 2.15
N ILE A 135 13.34 -11.80 3.44
CA ILE A 135 14.52 -11.36 4.17
C ILE A 135 15.82 -11.88 3.54
N ALA A 136 15.82 -13.13 3.07
CA ALA A 136 16.97 -13.70 2.38
C ALA A 136 17.23 -13.00 1.04
N GLU A 137 16.18 -12.72 0.27
CA GLU A 137 16.28 -11.98 -0.99
C GLU A 137 16.82 -10.57 -0.81
N CYS A 138 16.40 -9.86 0.25
CA CYS A 138 16.89 -8.52 0.57
C CYS A 138 18.43 -8.42 0.68
N GLN A 139 19.13 -9.51 1.03
CA GLN A 139 20.61 -9.54 1.08
C GLN A 139 21.27 -9.33 -0.28
N HIS A 140 20.54 -9.61 -1.35
CA HIS A 140 21.00 -9.56 -2.74
C HIS A 140 20.41 -8.38 -3.51
N ASP A 141 19.62 -7.52 -2.85
CA ASP A 141 18.99 -6.36 -3.49
C ASP A 141 20.05 -5.35 -3.95
N CYS A 142 19.77 -4.61 -5.02
CA CYS A 142 20.68 -3.57 -5.50
C CYS A 142 20.66 -2.31 -4.63
N GLU A 143 19.59 -2.10 -3.85
CA GLU A 143 19.46 -1.00 -2.89
C GLU A 143 20.16 -1.35 -1.56
N ALA A 144 21.14 -0.52 -1.17
CA ALA A 144 21.97 -0.80 0.01
C ALA A 144 21.14 -0.83 1.31
N ASP A 145 20.15 0.05 1.42
CA ASP A 145 19.26 0.13 2.59
C ASP A 145 18.42 -1.15 2.73
N THR A 146 18.04 -1.79 1.62
CA THR A 146 17.34 -3.08 1.63
C THR A 146 18.22 -4.21 2.15
N GLN A 147 19.51 -4.21 1.78
CA GLN A 147 20.46 -5.17 2.33
C GLN A 147 20.62 -5.02 3.85
N VAL A 148 20.58 -3.79 4.38
CA VAL A 148 20.66 -3.54 5.82
C VAL A 148 19.44 -4.12 6.56
N LEU A 149 18.23 -3.99 6.01
CA LEU A 149 17.00 -4.55 6.61
C LEU A 149 17.12 -6.05 6.91
N SER A 150 17.75 -6.82 6.00
CA SER A 150 17.94 -8.25 6.20
C SER A 150 18.78 -8.60 7.43
N ARG A 151 19.78 -7.76 7.75
CA ARG A 151 20.71 -7.95 8.88
C ARG A 151 20.02 -7.64 10.20
N ASP A 152 19.14 -6.64 10.21
CA ASP A 152 18.41 -6.26 11.41
C ASP A 152 17.23 -7.20 11.71
N ALA A 153 16.54 -7.70 10.68
CA ALA A 153 15.52 -8.73 10.82
C ALA A 153 16.07 -10.04 11.44
N GLY A 154 17.32 -10.40 11.15
CA GLY A 154 18.00 -11.55 11.76
C GLY A 154 18.18 -11.41 13.29
N LYS A 155 18.62 -10.23 13.75
CA LYS A 155 18.86 -9.95 15.18
C LYS A 155 17.58 -10.00 16.02
N HIS A 156 16.46 -9.53 15.46
CA HIS A 156 15.17 -9.56 16.16
C HIS A 156 14.63 -10.98 16.35
N ARG A 157 14.88 -11.88 15.39
CA ARG A 157 14.47 -13.29 15.47
C ARG A 157 15.29 -14.08 16.48
N GLU A 158 16.59 -13.82 16.59
CA GLU A 158 17.47 -14.43 17.59
C GLU A 158 17.09 -14.03 19.03
N ASN A 159 16.65 -12.77 19.22
CA ASN A 159 16.17 -12.28 20.53
C ASN A 159 14.77 -12.79 20.92
N SER A 160 13.90 -13.14 19.97
CA SER A 160 12.60 -13.78 20.27
C SER A 160 12.76 -15.26 20.60
N ALA A 161 13.59 -15.99 19.84
CA ALA A 161 13.82 -17.42 20.07
C ALA A 161 14.48 -17.70 21.43
N SER A 162 15.40 -16.83 21.88
CA SER A 162 16.04 -16.93 23.19
C SER A 162 15.13 -16.60 24.38
N ARG A 163 13.96 -16.00 24.16
CA ARG A 163 12.94 -15.77 25.20
C ARG A 163 11.99 -16.94 25.36
N ASP A 164 11.66 -17.64 24.28
CA ASP A 164 10.75 -18.78 24.31
C ASP A 164 11.41 -20.05 24.90
N GLU A 165 12.74 -20.16 24.86
CA GLU A 165 13.49 -21.25 25.50
C GLU A 165 13.72 -21.08 27.02
N ALA A 166 13.24 -19.98 27.61
CA ALA A 166 13.41 -19.66 29.04
C ALA A 166 12.14 -19.85 29.89
N THR A 167 11.13 -20.57 29.38
CA THR A 167 9.86 -20.90 30.08
C THR A 167 9.61 -22.39 30.08
#